data_AF-A0A7L2R473-F1
#
_entry.id   AF-A0A7L2R473-F1
#
_cell.length_a   1.000
_cell.length_b   1.000
_cell.length_c   1.000
_cell.angle_alpha   90.00
_cell.angle_beta   90.00
_cell.angle_gamma   90.00
#
_symmetry.space_group_name_H-M   'P 1'
#
loop_
_entity.id
_entity.type
_entity.pdbx_description
1 polymer ?
#
loop_
_entity_poly.entity_id
_entity_poly.type
_entity_poly.pdbx_seq_one_letter_code
_entity_poly.pdbx_strand_id
1 'polypeptide(L)' 'RPRRRSMSGAAGTAVCLLRCDLRAHDNQALHWAQHNADFVVPLYCFDPRHYLGTHCYGLPKTG' A
#
# COMPACT_ATOMS: atom_id res chain seq x y z
N ARG A 1 17.01 20.21 -1.87
CA ARG A 1 18.24 19.79 -2.59
C ARG A 1 17.84 18.68 -3.55
N PRO A 2 17.83 18.87 -4.88
CA PRO A 2 17.38 17.81 -5.79
C PRO A 2 18.43 16.70 -5.81
N ARG A 3 18.04 15.47 -5.48
CA ARG A 3 18.92 14.30 -5.57
C ARG A 3 19.19 14.04 -7.05
N ARG A 4 20.43 14.23 -7.48
CA ARG A 4 20.92 13.81 -8.80
C ARG A 4 20.86 12.28 -8.84
N ARG A 5 19.81 11.70 -9.45
CA ARG A 5 19.68 10.25 -9.63
C ARG A 5 20.80 9.80 -10.58
N SER A 6 21.67 8.92 -10.09
CA SER A 6 22.67 8.22 -10.90
C SER A 6 21.95 7.40 -11.96
N MET A 7 22.23 7.64 -13.25
CA MET A 7 21.69 6.86 -14.36
C MET A 7 22.45 5.53 -14.53
N SER A 8 22.46 4.70 -13.49
CA SER A 8 23.00 3.34 -13.57
C SER A 8 22.29 2.45 -12.55
N GLY A 9 21.42 1.56 -13.04
CA GLY A 9 20.62 0.62 -12.24
C GLY A 9 19.17 0.62 -12.71
N ALA A 10 18.57 -0.56 -12.89
CA ALA A 10 17.21 -0.75 -13.38
C ALA A 10 16.18 0.16 -12.68
N ALA A 11 15.16 0.62 -13.43
CA ALA A 11 14.08 1.44 -12.88
C ALA A 11 13.47 0.80 -11.62
N GLY A 12 13.46 1.54 -10.52
CA GLY A 12 12.98 1.05 -9.22
C GLY A 12 11.47 1.00 -9.20
N THR A 13 10.89 -0.17 -8.94
CA THR A 13 9.44 -0.33 -8.76
C THR A 13 9.12 -0.57 -7.29
N ALA A 14 8.24 0.25 -6.72
CA ALA A 14 7.71 0.06 -5.36
C ALA A 14 6.30 -0.52 -5.41
N VAL A 15 6.05 -1.55 -4.61
CA VAL A 15 4.70 -2.09 -4.39
C VAL A 15 4.15 -1.51 -3.08
N CYS A 16 3.03 -0.80 -3.15
CA CYS A 16 2.36 -0.21 -2.00
C CYS A 16 1.18 -1.09 -1.58
N LEU A 17 1.37 -1.92 -0.55
CA LEU A 17 0.28 -2.71 0.02
C LEU A 17 -0.64 -1.82 0.88
N LEU A 18 -1.78 -1.47 0.31
CA LEU A 18 -2.87 -0.80 1.00
C LEU A 18 -3.64 -1.81 1.85
N ARG A 19 -4.02 -1.40 3.05
CA ARG A 19 -4.87 -2.16 3.97
C ARG A 19 -6.09 -1.30 4.34
N CYS A 20 -6.14 -0.79 5.55
CA CYS A 20 -7.27 0.01 6.02
C CYS A 20 -7.27 1.46 5.50
N ASP A 21 -6.31 1.83 4.65
CA ASP A 21 -6.06 3.22 4.29
C ASP A 21 -6.15 3.45 2.77
N LEU A 22 -7.34 3.22 2.21
CA LEU A 22 -7.66 3.46 0.79
C LEU A 22 -7.85 4.95 0.49
N ARG A 23 -6.83 5.75 0.78
CA ARG A 23 -6.79 7.16 0.42
C ARG A 23 -5.49 7.50 -0.31
N ALA A 24 -5.60 8.35 -1.31
CA ALA A 24 -4.46 8.92 -2.02
C ALA A 24 -3.86 10.11 -1.26
N HIS A 25 -4.70 10.94 -0.64
CA HIS A 25 -4.27 12.11 0.12
C HIS A 25 -3.80 11.73 1.51
N ASP A 26 -2.72 12.37 1.98
CA ASP A 26 -2.15 12.15 3.32
C ASP A 26 -1.89 10.66 3.64
N ASN A 27 -1.37 9.94 2.64
CA ASN A 27 -0.89 8.58 2.79
C ASN A 27 0.64 8.57 2.72
N GLN A 28 1.29 8.46 3.87
CA GLN A 28 2.75 8.55 4.00
C GLN A 28 3.47 7.43 3.21
N ALA A 29 2.88 6.23 3.11
CA ALA A 29 3.48 5.13 2.37
C ALA A 29 3.49 5.40 0.86
N LEU A 30 2.37 5.89 0.34
CA LEU A 30 2.25 6.33 -1.06
C LEU A 30 3.17 7.52 -1.35
N HIS A 31 3.22 8.50 -0.44
CA HIS A 31 4.09 9.68 -0.58
C HIS A 31 5.58 9.29 -0.63
N TRP A 32 5.99 8.37 0.25
CA TRP A 32 7.35 7.86 0.26
C TRP A 32 7.67 7.08 -1.03
N ALA A 33 6.77 6.21 -1.48
CA ALA A 33 6.97 5.41 -2.69
C ALA A 33 7.10 6.30 -3.93
N GLN A 34 6.26 7.33 -4.06
CA GLN A 34 6.31 8.29 -5.16
C GLN A 34 7.64 9.06 -5.20
N HIS A 35 8.26 9.32 -4.05
CA HIS A 35 9.54 10.01 -3.99
C HIS A 35 10.75 9.08 -4.26
N ASN A 36 10.64 7.79 -3.94
CA ASN A 36 11.79 6.86 -3.93
C ASN A 36 11.79 5.85 -5.09
N ALA A 37 10.67 5.66 -5.80
CA ALA A 37 10.56 4.78 -6.95
C ALA A 37 10.40 5.55 -8.26
N ASP A 38 10.57 4.85 -9.38
CA ASP A 38 10.21 5.31 -10.72
C ASP A 38 8.77 4.88 -11.06
N PHE A 39 8.38 3.68 -10.59
CA PHE A 39 7.04 3.13 -10.74
C PHE A 39 6.46 2.73 -9.38
N VAL A 40 5.18 3.04 -9.17
CA VAL A 40 4.44 2.65 -7.96
C VAL A 40 3.27 1.78 -8.35
N VAL A 41 3.18 0.59 -7.75
CA VAL A 41 2.08 -0.35 -7.94
C VAL A 41 1.26 -0.41 -6.66
N PRO A 42 0.09 0.24 -6.59
CA PRO A 42 -0.82 0.09 -5.47
C PRO A 42 -1.47 -1.29 -5.49
N LEU A 43 -1.43 -2.00 -4.37
CA LEU A 43 -1.97 -3.34 -4.20
C LEU A 43 -2.90 -3.36 -2.98
N TYR A 44 -4.12 -3.89 -3.14
CA TYR A 44 -5.00 -4.21 -2.03
C TYR A 44 -5.43 -5.67 -2.14
N CYS A 45 -5.25 -6.44 -1.07
CA CYS A 45 -5.60 -7.85 -1.04
C CYS A 45 -6.90 -8.04 -0.25
N PHE A 46 -7.93 -8.57 -0.91
CA PHE A 46 -9.14 -9.04 -0.25
C PHE A 46 -8.83 -10.31 0.54
N ASP A 47 -8.57 -10.16 1.85
CA ASP A 47 -8.38 -11.30 2.74
C ASP A 47 -9.74 -11.94 3.10
N PRO A 48 -9.98 -13.22 2.74
CA PRO A 48 -11.22 -13.92 3.10
C PRO A 48 -11.52 -13.88 4.60
N ARG A 49 -10.49 -13.77 5.45
CA ARG A 49 -10.63 -13.70 6.91
C ARG A 49 -11.35 -12.45 7.41
N HIS A 50 -11.40 -11.39 6.60
CA HIS A 50 -12.15 -10.17 6.91
C HIS A 50 -13.66 -10.35 6.82
N TYR A 51 -14.12 -11.38 6.09
CA TYR A 51 -15.54 -11.70 5.90
C TYR A 51 -16.03 -12.85 6.79
N LEU A 52 -15.13 -13.44 7.58
CA LEU A 52 -15.48 -14.47 8.58
C LEU A 52 -16.11 -13.83 9.83
N GLY A 53 -16.75 -14.65 10.67
CA GLY A 53 -17.30 -14.23 11.94
C GLY A 53 -16.23 -13.84 12.98
N THR A 54 -16.60 -12.97 13.92
CA THR A 54 -15.78 -12.60 15.08
C THR A 54 -15.46 -13.83 15.92
N HIS A 55 -14.30 -13.80 16.57
CA HIS A 55 -13.74 -14.97 17.26
C HIS A 55 -14.66 -15.55 18.35
N CYS A 56 -15.32 -14.70 19.14
CA CYS A 56 -16.06 -15.14 20.31
C CYS A 56 -17.57 -15.32 20.07
N TYR A 57 -18.15 -14.57 19.13
CA TYR A 57 -19.61 -14.49 18.98
C TYR A 57 -20.08 -14.74 17.55
N GLY A 58 -19.18 -15.01 16.59
CA GLY A 58 -19.54 -15.34 15.21
C GLY A 58 -20.20 -14.20 14.43
N LEU A 59 -20.31 -13.00 15.01
CA LEU A 59 -20.91 -11.83 14.36
C LEU A 59 -20.09 -11.43 13.12
N PRO A 60 -20.70 -10.89 12.05
CA PRO A 60 -19.96 -10.38 10.90
C PRO A 60 -18.85 -9.41 11.34
N LYS A 61 -17.61 -9.65 10.92
CA LYS A 61 -16.46 -8.76 11.23
C LYS A 61 -16.55 -7.42 10.51
N THR A 62 -17.23 -7.41 9.37
CA THR A 62 -17.48 -6.25 8.54
C THR A 62 -18.98 -5.94 8.61
N GLY A 63 -19.30 -4.66 8.77
CA GLY A 63 -20.67 -4.14 8.86
C GLY A 63 -21.14 -3.58 7.54
#